data_AF-T0NCW2-F1
#
_entry.id   AF-T0NCW2-F1
#
_cell.length_a   1.000
_cell.length_b   1.000
_cell.length_c   1.000
_cell.angle_alpha   90.00
_cell.angle_beta   90.00
_cell.angle_gamma   90.00
#
_symmetry.space_group_name_H-M   'P 1'
#
loop_
_entity.id
_entity.type
_entity.pdbx_description
1 polymer ?
#
loop_
_entity_poly.entity_id
_entity_poly.type
_entity_poly.pdbx_seq_one_letter_code
_entity_poly.pdbx_strand_id
1 'polypeptide(L)'
;MLKEFKEFAMKGNVVDLAVGVIIGGAFNKIVTSLVNDIIMPVLSLVLGRINVAGLTYTLPAFGGGKEIVVKYGLFLQNILDFIIMAFSIFLIVKFINRFKRKEEAKDSSSQDSKESNEEKLLTEIRDLLKSQNNPSKENNTTMDSNQNTTQPQA
;
A
#
# COMPACT_ATOMS: atom_id res chain seq x y z
N MET A 1 -28.68 -19.59 -12.84
CA MET A 1 -28.64 -18.12 -12.63
C MET A 1 -28.23 -17.70 -11.21
N LEU A 2 -29.09 -17.77 -10.17
CA LEU A 2 -28.72 -17.28 -8.82
C LEU A 2 -27.59 -18.08 -8.15
N LYS A 3 -27.50 -19.39 -8.39
CA LYS A 3 -26.39 -20.23 -7.91
C LYS A 3 -25.07 -19.90 -8.62
N GLU A 4 -25.09 -19.80 -9.94
CA GLU A 4 -23.92 -19.38 -10.74
C GLU A 4 -23.47 -17.95 -10.41
N PHE A 5 -24.41 -17.03 -10.16
CA PHE A 5 -24.11 -15.67 -9.73
C PHE A 5 -23.48 -15.65 -8.34
N LYS A 6 -23.95 -16.49 -7.40
CA LYS A 6 -23.32 -16.66 -6.10
C LYS A 6 -21.90 -17.20 -6.25
N GLU A 7 -21.69 -18.25 -7.05
CA GLU A 7 -20.34 -18.79 -7.31
C GLU A 7 -19.40 -17.77 -7.97
N PHE A 8 -19.92 -16.95 -8.89
CA PHE A 8 -19.16 -15.87 -9.52
C PHE A 8 -18.81 -14.75 -8.52
N ALA A 9 -19.80 -14.32 -7.73
CA ALA A 9 -19.65 -13.25 -6.75
C ALA A 9 -18.79 -13.67 -5.55
N MET A 10 -18.72 -14.95 -5.21
CA MET A 10 -17.87 -15.47 -4.13
C MET A 10 -16.41 -15.71 -4.56
N LYS A 11 -16.04 -15.43 -5.82
CA LYS A 11 -14.64 -15.41 -6.22
C LYS A 11 -13.93 -14.26 -5.49
N GLY A 12 -12.90 -14.59 -4.69
CA GLY A 12 -12.16 -13.60 -3.87
C GLY A 12 -11.72 -12.36 -4.66
N ASN A 13 -11.19 -12.54 -5.87
CA ASN A 13 -10.77 -11.41 -6.72
C ASN A 13 -11.90 -10.42 -7.08
N VAL A 14 -13.16 -10.85 -7.15
CA VAL A 14 -14.31 -9.98 -7.45
C VAL A 14 -14.80 -9.28 -6.17
N VAL A 15 -14.80 -10.00 -5.04
CA VAL A 15 -15.18 -9.44 -3.74
C VAL A 15 -14.20 -8.35 -3.32
N ASP A 16 -12.90 -8.61 -3.41
CA ASP A 16 -11.85 -7.66 -3.02
C ASP A 16 -11.89 -6.40 -3.90
N LEU A 17 -12.13 -6.57 -5.20
CA LEU A 17 -12.36 -5.46 -6.13
C LEU A 17 -13.61 -4.65 -5.74
N ALA A 18 -14.72 -5.33 -5.46
CA ALA A 18 -15.98 -4.67 -5.09
C ALA A 18 -15.84 -3.88 -3.79
N VAL A 19 -15.21 -4.46 -2.78
CA VAL A 19 -14.91 -3.80 -1.50
C VAL A 19 -13.99 -2.60 -1.74
N GLY A 20 -12.93 -2.75 -2.54
CA GLY A 20 -12.01 -1.66 -2.89
C GLY A 20 -12.71 -0.48 -3.56
N VAL A 21 -13.62 -0.73 -4.50
CA VAL A 21 -14.39 0.33 -5.19
C VAL A 21 -15.37 1.03 -4.24
N ILE A 22 -16.10 0.28 -3.40
CA ILE A 22 -17.05 0.85 -2.44
C ILE A 22 -16.34 1.71 -1.40
N ILE A 23 -15.26 1.18 -0.82
CA ILE A 23 -14.43 1.91 0.15
C ILE A 23 -13.77 3.11 -0.52
N GLY A 24 -13.23 2.95 -1.72
CA GLY A 24 -12.63 4.04 -2.49
C GLY A 24 -13.62 5.18 -2.77
N GLY A 25 -14.86 4.85 -3.16
CA GLY A 25 -15.92 5.83 -3.37
C GLY A 25 -16.35 6.55 -2.09
N ALA A 26 -16.49 5.82 -0.98
CA ALA A 26 -16.80 6.41 0.32
C ALA A 26 -15.67 7.28 0.85
N PHE A 27 -14.42 6.82 0.74
CA PHE A 27 -13.22 7.56 1.14
C PHE A 27 -13.05 8.84 0.32
N ASN A 28 -13.30 8.80 -0.99
CA ASN A 28 -13.27 10.00 -1.83
C ASN A 28 -14.26 11.09 -1.33
N LYS A 29 -15.44 10.70 -0.83
CA LYS A 29 -16.38 11.65 -0.22
C LYS A 29 -15.83 12.30 1.05
N ILE A 30 -15.16 11.53 1.90
CA ILE A 30 -14.53 12.05 3.12
C ILE A 30 -13.43 13.06 2.75
N VAL A 31 -12.58 12.72 1.79
CA VAL A 31 -11.53 13.62 1.29
C VAL A 31 -12.13 14.88 0.69
N THR A 32 -13.17 14.74 -0.14
CA THR A 32 -13.85 15.86 -0.78
C THR A 32 -14.49 16.80 0.25
N SER A 33 -15.13 16.26 1.29
CA SER A 33 -15.71 17.05 2.38
C SER A 33 -14.62 17.77 3.19
N LEU A 34 -13.51 17.09 3.52
CA LEU A 34 -12.38 17.76 4.19
C LEU A 34 -11.86 18.95 3.37
N VAL A 35 -11.71 18.77 2.06
CA VAL A 35 -11.23 19.82 1.16
C VAL A 35 -12.24 20.96 1.09
N ASN A 36 -13.49 20.67 0.76
CA ASN A 36 -14.50 21.68 0.48
C ASN A 36 -15.02 22.39 1.73
N ASP A 37 -15.17 21.66 2.84
CA ASP A 37 -15.85 22.16 4.04
C ASP A 37 -14.86 22.69 5.08
N ILE A 38 -13.58 22.28 5.04
CA ILE A 38 -12.57 22.70 6.03
C ILE A 38 -11.42 23.47 5.36
N ILE A 39 -10.77 22.87 4.36
CA ILE A 39 -9.55 23.45 3.77
C ILE A 39 -9.89 24.68 2.94
N MET A 40 -10.91 24.62 2.08
CA MET A 40 -11.32 25.73 1.21
C MET A 40 -11.76 26.98 1.99
N PRO A 41 -12.59 26.91 3.05
CA PRO A 41 -12.91 28.08 3.87
C PRO A 41 -11.68 28.70 4.53
N VAL A 42 -10.78 27.88 5.08
CA VAL A 42 -9.55 28.37 5.71
C VAL A 42 -8.61 29.01 4.68
N LEU A 43 -8.44 28.41 3.50
CA LEU A 43 -7.65 29.00 2.42
C LEU A 43 -8.27 30.31 1.92
N SER A 44 -9.59 30.37 1.76
CA SER A 44 -10.31 31.57 1.32
C SER A 44 -10.19 32.73 2.32
N LEU A 45 -10.10 32.43 3.62
CA LEU A 45 -9.84 33.44 4.65
C LEU A 45 -8.40 33.96 4.60
N VAL A 46 -7.42 33.10 4.33
CA VAL A 46 -5.98 33.47 4.35
C VAL A 46 -5.55 34.14 3.05
N LEU A 47 -5.97 33.62 1.90
CA LEU A 47 -5.59 34.10 0.57
C LEU A 47 -6.55 35.16 0.01
N GLY A 48 -7.62 35.47 0.74
CA GLY A 48 -8.73 36.29 0.26
C GLY A 48 -9.67 35.50 -0.65
N ARG A 49 -10.77 36.13 -1.08
CA ARG A 49 -11.79 35.54 -1.97
C ARG A 49 -11.21 35.26 -3.37
N ILE A 50 -10.38 34.24 -3.51
CA ILE A 50 -9.89 33.77 -4.81
C ILE A 50 -11.06 33.06 -5.48
N ASN A 51 -11.70 33.73 -6.44
CA ASN A 51 -12.73 33.12 -7.28
C ASN A 51 -12.23 33.11 -8.72
N VAL A 52 -11.41 32.11 -9.06
CA VAL A 52 -10.81 31.96 -10.39
C VAL A 52 -11.85 31.54 -11.42
N ALA A 53 -12.95 30.90 -10.96
CA ALA A 53 -14.05 30.45 -11.78
C ALA A 53 -14.81 31.59 -12.51
N GLY A 54 -14.69 32.84 -12.03
CA GLY A 54 -15.31 34.01 -12.63
C GLY A 54 -14.58 34.60 -13.84
N LEU A 55 -13.36 34.13 -14.16
CA LEU A 55 -12.62 34.60 -15.34
C LEU A 55 -13.21 33.99 -16.62
N THR A 56 -14.07 34.76 -17.28
CA THR A 56 -14.66 34.44 -18.58
C THR A 56 -14.11 35.38 -19.63
N TYR A 57 -13.51 34.85 -20.71
CA TYR A 57 -13.11 35.64 -21.86
C TYR A 57 -14.20 35.48 -22.91
N THR A 58 -15.03 36.50 -23.05
CA THR A 58 -16.06 36.55 -24.09
C THR A 58 -15.38 36.96 -25.38
N LEU A 59 -15.23 36.02 -26.31
CA LEU A 59 -14.74 36.34 -27.65
C LEU A 59 -15.88 37.00 -28.43
N PRO A 60 -15.66 38.17 -29.07
CA PRO A 60 -16.67 38.78 -29.91
C PRO A 60 -17.01 37.83 -31.06
N ALA A 61 -18.30 37.61 -31.29
CA ALA A 61 -18.77 36.73 -32.34
C ALA A 61 -18.40 37.30 -33.72
N PHE A 62 -17.54 36.61 -34.47
CA PHE A 62 -17.36 36.89 -35.88
C PHE A 62 -18.57 36.36 -36.66
N GLY A 63 -19.35 37.26 -37.26
CA GLY A 63 -20.35 36.90 -38.28
C GLY A 63 -21.76 36.53 -37.79
N GLY A 64 -22.26 37.15 -36.70
CA GLY A 64 -23.69 37.06 -36.33
C GLY A 64 -24.13 35.76 -35.62
N GLY A 65 -23.19 34.92 -35.19
CA GLY A 65 -23.46 33.76 -34.33
C GLY A 65 -23.45 34.10 -32.83
N LYS A 66 -23.98 33.19 -31.98
CA LYS A 66 -23.94 33.30 -30.51
C LYS A 66 -22.51 33.53 -30.01
N GLU A 67 -22.34 34.44 -29.05
CA GLU A 67 -21.06 34.67 -28.35
C GLU A 67 -20.45 33.36 -27.83
N ILE A 68 -19.19 33.13 -28.16
CA ILE A 68 -18.42 31.99 -27.65
C ILE A 68 -17.72 32.45 -26.38
N VAL A 69 -18.30 32.11 -25.24
CA VAL A 69 -17.71 32.39 -23.92
C VAL A 69 -16.74 31.27 -23.56
N VAL A 70 -15.43 31.53 -23.63
CA VAL A 70 -14.42 30.58 -23.17
C VAL A 70 -14.24 30.76 -21.66
N LYS A 71 -14.72 29.77 -20.90
CA LYS A 71 -14.64 29.73 -19.43
C LYS A 71 -13.32 29.09 -18.97
N TYR A 72 -12.19 29.66 -19.35
CA TYR A 72 -10.87 29.19 -18.91
C TYR A 72 -10.69 29.29 -17.38
N GLY A 73 -11.41 30.20 -16.72
CA GLY A 73 -11.43 30.32 -15.26
C GLY A 73 -11.87 29.04 -14.56
N LEU A 74 -12.83 28.29 -15.12
CA LEU A 74 -13.28 27.02 -14.54
C LEU A 74 -12.21 25.93 -14.64
N PHE A 75 -11.46 25.90 -15.74
CA PHE A 75 -10.38 24.94 -15.90
C PHE A 75 -9.25 25.21 -14.89
N LEU A 76 -8.87 26.48 -14.71
CA LEU A 76 -7.85 26.87 -13.73
C LEU A 76 -8.30 26.63 -12.29
N GLN A 77 -9.60 26.83 -12.00
CA GLN A 77 -10.21 26.45 -10.71
C GLN A 77 -10.07 24.94 -10.46
N ASN A 78 -10.42 24.10 -11.44
CA ASN A 78 -10.32 22.65 -11.29
C ASN A 78 -8.87 22.18 -11.05
N ILE A 79 -7.88 22.83 -11.66
CA ILE A 79 -6.46 22.56 -11.41
C ILE A 79 -6.10 22.90 -9.97
N LEU A 80 -6.54 24.07 -9.48
CA LEU A 80 -6.29 24.49 -8.10
C LEU A 80 -6.94 23.51 -7.10
N ASP A 81 -8.20 23.14 -7.33
CA ASP A 81 -8.93 22.19 -6.48
C ASP A 81 -8.23 20.82 -6.47
N PHE A 82 -7.71 20.36 -7.61
CA PHE A 82 -6.92 19.13 -7.69
C PHE A 82 -5.63 19.20 -6.86
N ILE A 83 -4.89 20.31 -6.92
CA ILE A 83 -3.66 20.52 -6.14
C ILE A 83 -3.98 20.52 -4.63
N ILE A 84 -5.05 21.21 -4.22
CA ILE A 84 -5.49 21.25 -2.81
C ILE A 84 -5.94 19.86 -2.34
N MET A 85 -6.66 19.12 -3.19
CA MET A 85 -7.12 17.77 -2.88
C MET A 85 -5.95 16.80 -2.74
N ALA A 86 -4.98 16.84 -3.66
CA ALA A 86 -3.75 16.04 -3.57
C ALA A 86 -2.96 16.36 -2.29
N PHE A 87 -2.83 17.65 -1.94
CA PHE A 87 -2.17 18.07 -0.71
C PHE A 87 -2.92 17.59 0.54
N SER A 88 -4.26 17.61 0.52
CA SER A 88 -5.10 17.14 1.63
C SER A 88 -4.96 15.64 1.85
N ILE A 89 -4.97 14.84 0.78
CA ILE A 89 -4.70 13.39 0.85
C ILE A 89 -3.31 13.15 1.44
N PHE A 90 -2.30 13.89 0.98
CA PHE A 90 -0.94 13.79 1.51
C PHE A 90 -0.89 14.09 3.02
N LEU A 91 -1.60 15.10 3.51
CA LEU A 91 -1.68 15.40 4.94
C LEU A 91 -2.30 14.25 5.73
N ILE A 92 -3.40 13.64 5.25
CA ILE A 92 -4.04 12.50 5.90
C ILE A 92 -3.07 11.31 5.95
N VAL A 93 -2.44 10.96 4.82
CA VAL A 93 -1.48 9.84 4.76
C VAL A 93 -0.29 10.10 5.68
N LYS A 94 0.25 11.33 5.68
CA LYS A 94 1.34 11.73 6.59
C LYS A 94 0.93 11.66 8.05
N PHE A 95 -0.31 12.03 8.38
CA PHE A 95 -0.86 11.92 9.71
C PHE A 95 -0.92 10.45 10.13
N ILE A 96 -1.58 9.59 9.33
CA ILE A 96 -1.67 8.15 9.58
C ILE A 96 -0.28 7.53 9.71
N ASN A 97 0.66 7.81 8.81
CA ASN A 97 2.03 7.31 8.89
C ASN A 97 2.77 7.80 10.14
N ARG A 98 2.45 9.00 10.65
CA ARG A 98 3.02 9.50 11.92
C ARG A 98 2.45 8.75 13.14
N PHE A 99 1.18 8.37 13.13
CA PHE A 99 0.58 7.56 14.21
C PHE A 99 1.01 6.11 14.14
N LYS A 100 1.03 5.51 12.94
CA LYS A 100 1.56 4.17 12.71
C LYS A 100 3.01 4.06 13.12
N ARG A 101 3.87 5.04 12.83
CA ARG A 101 5.27 5.02 13.30
C ARG A 101 5.42 5.06 14.83
N LYS A 102 4.39 5.51 15.55
CA LYS A 102 4.35 5.48 17.02
C LYS A 102 3.89 4.12 17.56
N GLU A 103 3.11 3.37 16.79
CA GLU A 103 2.71 1.98 17.07
C GLU A 103 3.72 0.96 16.54
N GLU A 104 4.39 1.21 15.42
CA GLU A 104 5.49 0.40 14.88
C GLU A 104 6.72 0.43 15.79
N ALA A 105 6.93 1.47 16.61
CA ALA A 105 7.92 1.39 17.70
C ALA A 105 7.56 0.33 18.77
N LYS A 106 6.33 -0.20 18.73
CA LYS A 106 5.82 -1.27 19.59
C LYS A 106 5.56 -2.58 18.82
N ASP A 107 5.19 -2.51 17.54
CA ASP A 107 4.78 -3.64 16.70
C ASP A 107 5.79 -4.02 15.58
N SER A 108 6.90 -3.30 15.40
CA SER A 108 7.99 -3.71 14.49
C SER A 108 8.68 -5.02 14.91
N SER A 109 8.31 -5.64 16.03
CA SER A 109 8.68 -7.03 16.31
C SER A 109 7.83 -8.07 15.56
N SER A 110 6.77 -7.68 14.84
CA SER A 110 5.71 -8.62 14.42
C SER A 110 5.36 -8.62 12.93
N GLN A 111 5.92 -7.71 12.11
CA GLN A 111 5.74 -7.75 10.65
C GLN A 111 6.97 -8.26 9.88
N ASP A 112 8.17 -8.21 10.46
CA ASP A 112 9.34 -8.96 9.94
C ASP A 112 9.15 -10.49 10.05
N SER A 113 8.18 -10.96 10.83
CA SER A 113 8.00 -12.39 11.09
C SER A 113 7.35 -13.19 9.96
N LYS A 114 6.75 -12.57 8.93
CA LYS A 114 6.20 -13.35 7.79
C LYS A 114 7.28 -13.70 6.76
N GLU A 115 8.10 -12.74 6.35
CA GLU A 115 9.28 -13.02 5.51
C GLU A 115 10.34 -13.81 6.30
N SER A 116 10.56 -13.52 7.59
CA SER A 116 11.54 -14.27 8.39
C SER A 116 11.22 -15.76 8.53
N ASN A 117 9.95 -16.17 8.68
CA ASN A 117 9.62 -17.58 8.84
C ASN A 117 9.71 -18.35 7.53
N GLU A 118 9.24 -17.77 6.41
CA GLU A 118 9.33 -18.42 5.11
C GLU A 118 10.78 -18.49 4.61
N GLU A 119 11.57 -17.42 4.77
CA GLU A 119 13.00 -17.42 4.45
C GLU A 119 13.81 -18.39 5.34
N LYS A 120 13.48 -18.50 6.64
CA LYS A 120 14.10 -19.49 7.54
C LYS A 120 13.78 -20.91 7.13
N LEU A 121 12.51 -21.20 6.85
CA LEU A 121 12.09 -22.53 6.39
C LEU A 121 12.75 -22.89 5.06
N LEU A 122 12.83 -21.94 4.11
CA LEU A 122 13.53 -22.16 2.85
C LEU A 122 15.05 -22.37 3.03
N THR A 123 15.66 -21.70 4.02
CA THR A 123 17.08 -21.90 4.37
C THR A 123 17.31 -23.27 5.02
N GLU A 124 16.45 -23.67 5.95
CA GLU A 124 16.49 -25.00 6.58
C GLU A 124 16.29 -26.11 5.54
N ILE A 125 15.31 -25.96 4.63
CA ILE A 125 15.08 -26.91 3.53
C ILE A 125 16.33 -27.01 2.63
N ARG A 126 16.98 -25.88 2.29
CA ARG A 126 18.21 -25.87 1.49
C ARG A 126 19.36 -26.62 2.19
N ASP A 127 19.52 -26.40 3.49
CA ASP A 127 20.62 -26.98 4.27
C ASP A 127 20.39 -28.49 4.52
N LEU A 128 19.13 -28.91 4.72
CA LEU A 128 18.73 -30.32 4.76
C LEU A 128 18.96 -31.01 3.40
N LEU A 129 18.61 -30.36 2.29
CA LEU A 129 18.82 -30.91 0.95
C LEU A 129 20.31 -31.00 0.59
N LYS A 130 21.12 -30.02 1.00
CA LYS A 130 22.58 -30.05 0.84
C LYS A 130 23.22 -31.17 1.66
N SER A 131 22.72 -31.40 2.87
CA SER A 131 23.16 -32.50 3.75
C SER A 131 22.78 -33.86 3.15
N GLN A 132 21.58 -34.00 2.59
CA GLN A 132 21.14 -35.23 1.93
C GLN A 132 21.88 -35.51 0.62
N ASN A 133 22.30 -34.48 -0.12
CA ASN A 133 22.99 -34.60 -1.39
C ASN A 133 24.53 -34.75 -1.25
N ASN A 134 25.07 -34.83 -0.03
CA ASN A 134 26.50 -35.10 0.21
C ASN A 134 26.73 -36.29 1.15
N PRO A 135 26.47 -37.55 0.72
CA PRO A 135 26.56 -38.74 1.55
C PRO A 135 28.00 -39.27 1.83
N SER A 136 29.05 -38.44 1.72
CA SER A 136 30.43 -38.94 1.63
C SER A 136 31.40 -38.28 2.60
N LYS A 137 31.26 -38.45 3.94
CA LYS A 137 32.42 -38.35 4.86
C LYS A 137 32.29 -38.78 6.33
N GLU A 138 31.19 -39.38 6.79
CA GLU A 138 31.02 -39.69 8.23
C GLU A 138 30.79 -41.17 8.52
N ASN A 139 31.65 -42.05 8.00
CA ASN A 139 31.71 -43.42 8.47
C ASN A 139 33.14 -43.97 8.30
N ASN A 140 34.01 -43.66 9.27
CA ASN A 140 35.17 -44.47 9.72
C ASN A 140 36.23 -43.62 10.44
N THR A 141 35.94 -43.13 11.65
CA THR A 141 37.00 -42.78 12.62
C THR A 141 36.51 -42.94 14.06
N THR A 142 36.14 -44.17 14.43
CA THR A 142 36.07 -44.57 15.84
C THR A 142 36.47 -46.04 15.95
N MET A 143 37.77 -46.31 15.90
CA MET A 143 38.32 -47.53 16.51
C MET A 143 39.21 -47.07 17.66
N ASP A 144 38.58 -47.20 18.81
CA ASP A 144 38.99 -46.80 20.14
C ASP A 144 40.27 -47.50 20.57
N SER A 145 41.25 -46.70 20.99
CA SER A 145 42.46 -47.14 21.67
C SER A 145 42.12 -47.48 23.12
N ASN A 146 41.80 -48.74 23.43
CA ASN A 146 41.74 -49.21 24.81
C ASN A 146 42.79 -50.29 25.08
N GLN A 147 43.78 -49.89 25.88
CA GLN A 147 44.84 -50.71 26.43
C GLN A 147 44.24 -51.63 27.51
N ASN A 148 44.40 -52.95 27.37
CA ASN A 148 44.31 -53.86 28.53
C ASN A 148 45.41 -54.94 28.44
N THR A 149 46.49 -54.63 29.15
CA THR A 149 47.34 -55.50 29.99
C THR A 149 47.23 -57.04 29.84
N THR A 150 48.37 -57.66 29.49
CA THR A 150 49.04 -58.81 30.19
C THR A 150 48.15 -59.76 30.99
N GLN A 151 48.08 -61.09 30.79
CA GLN A 151 49.16 -62.09 30.65
C GLN A 151 48.52 -63.48 30.36
N PRO A 152 49.21 -64.41 29.67
CA PRO A 152 48.93 -65.85 29.75
C PRO A 152 49.95 -66.54 30.66
N GLN A 153 49.52 -67.47 31.52
CA GLN A 153 50.32 -68.65 31.89
C GLN A 153 49.53 -69.68 32.72
N ALA A 154 49.56 -70.90 32.18
CA ALA A 154 49.57 -72.24 32.80
C ALA A 154 48.57 -72.57 33.92
#